data_AF-A0A9E7CJR7-F1
#
_entry.id   AF-A0A9E7CJR7-F1
#
_cell.length_a   1.000
_cell.length_b   1.000
_cell.length_c   1.000
_cell.angle_alpha   90.00
_cell.angle_beta   90.00
_cell.angle_gamma   90.00
#
_symmetry.space_group_name_H-M   'P 1'
#
loop_
_entity.id
_entity.type
_entity.pdbx_description
1 polymer ?
#
loop_
_entity_poly.entity_id
_entity_poly.type
_entity_poly.pdbx_seq_one_letter_code
_entity_poly.pdbx_strand_id
1 'polypeptide(L)'
;MSKNIQLVAAFNHAHIFIDPTPDVEKSYQERQRLFNMPRTGWNDYNEDCISEGGGVYSRKEKLITLSEKAVTHLGLEKTDWAPQDLIKEILKLPVDLLWFGGIGTYIKDASERHGEVADHANDLLRIDGDQVKARVIGEGANLGLTQKGRVACALLGTRLNRDSVDNAGGVHCSDYEVNIKILFQDVMKKKGVSLEERNTILKEMTEDVARLVLRSNADQTLAISLEMVNGKEDLSSYVKVIRFLEKKHFMKRADEFLPTDDQFEQMMEKEQLLTRPEIAVLMSYIKLYLKEKLLQFPLESLEGWQDILLSYFPEKLQTLYADMILCHPLRHEIVVTELVNRAVNQIGIGAAYDVFLNTKENMAAVFSLYVSLSKCFSTATFVRHIGAAENDSQKCLTMFFAQFCKKCVKEKINLASEHQPNSCRLEKSYLHGFYEEYKKKEVSGWQIVEPFLKHF
;
A
#
# COMPACT_ATOMS: atom_id res chain seq x y z
N MET A 1 -3.74 -15.28 10.85
CA MET A 1 -2.37 -15.75 11.16
C MET A 1 -1.87 -16.66 10.06
N SER A 2 -0.57 -16.64 9.74
CA SER A 2 0.02 -17.50 8.72
C SER A 2 0.28 -18.92 9.25
N LYS A 3 0.00 -19.93 8.43
CA LYS A 3 0.30 -21.35 8.69
C LYS A 3 1.72 -21.76 8.29
N ASN A 4 2.54 -20.82 7.80
CA ASN A 4 3.89 -21.11 7.30
C ASN A 4 5.00 -20.39 8.06
N ILE A 5 4.65 -19.56 9.06
CA ILE A 5 5.64 -18.77 9.82
C ILE A 5 6.22 -19.60 10.96
N GLN A 6 7.54 -19.72 10.96
CA GLN A 6 8.38 -20.10 12.11
C GLN A 6 8.66 -18.86 12.95
N LEU A 7 7.94 -18.68 14.06
CA LEU A 7 8.14 -17.55 14.96
C LEU A 7 9.32 -17.85 15.90
N VAL A 8 10.51 -17.34 15.59
CA VAL A 8 11.72 -17.65 16.37
C VAL A 8 11.94 -16.75 17.58
N ALA A 9 11.41 -15.52 17.53
CA ALA A 9 11.50 -14.57 18.62
C ALA A 9 10.31 -13.59 18.58
N ALA A 10 9.86 -13.16 19.75
CA ALA A 10 8.92 -12.07 19.91
C ALA A 10 9.14 -11.37 21.25
N PHE A 11 8.69 -10.13 21.39
CA PHE A 11 8.68 -9.45 22.68
C PHE A 11 7.46 -8.55 22.80
N ASN A 12 7.06 -8.27 24.04
CA ASN A 12 6.07 -7.24 24.35
C ASN A 12 6.54 -6.44 25.58
N HIS A 13 5.69 -5.63 26.18
CA HIS A 13 6.03 -4.82 27.36
C HIS A 13 6.45 -5.64 28.60
N ALA A 14 6.13 -6.94 28.66
CA ALA A 14 6.34 -7.79 29.83
C ALA A 14 7.29 -8.97 29.60
N HIS A 15 7.30 -9.56 28.41
CA HIS A 15 7.98 -10.83 28.13
C HIS A 15 8.78 -10.81 26.83
N ILE A 16 9.78 -11.68 26.76
CA ILE A 16 10.54 -12.05 25.57
C ILE A 16 10.28 -13.54 25.33
N PHE A 17 9.78 -13.90 24.16
CA PHE A 17 9.55 -15.26 23.70
C PHE A 17 10.69 -15.64 22.75
N ILE A 18 11.27 -16.83 22.94
CA ILE A 18 12.30 -17.42 22.07
C ILE A 18 11.91 -18.87 21.76
N ASP A 19 11.92 -19.23 20.48
CA ASP A 19 11.72 -20.60 20.02
C ASP A 19 12.75 -20.91 18.92
N PRO A 20 13.81 -21.69 19.21
CA PRO A 20 14.88 -21.92 18.24
C PRO A 20 14.40 -22.63 16.98
N THR A 21 13.63 -23.70 17.09
CA THR A 21 13.20 -24.52 15.95
C THR A 21 11.70 -24.82 16.04
N PRO A 22 10.82 -23.82 15.88
CA PRO A 22 9.38 -23.99 16.04
C PRO A 22 8.83 -24.97 15.00
N ASP A 23 8.02 -25.92 15.47
CA ASP A 23 7.17 -26.74 14.60
C ASP A 23 6.03 -25.86 14.07
N VAL A 24 5.92 -25.76 12.75
CA VAL A 24 5.02 -24.81 12.09
C VAL A 24 3.54 -25.09 12.40
N GLU A 25 3.15 -26.36 12.45
CA GLU A 25 1.75 -26.75 12.68
C GLU A 25 1.39 -26.60 14.16
N LYS A 26 2.23 -27.14 15.08
CA LYS A 26 2.00 -27.04 16.53
C LYS A 26 1.99 -25.58 17.00
N SER A 27 2.97 -24.79 16.57
CA SER A 27 3.05 -23.36 16.93
C SER A 27 1.93 -22.54 16.31
N TYR A 28 1.41 -22.90 15.13
CA TYR A 28 0.23 -22.26 14.56
C TYR A 28 -1.02 -22.52 15.40
N GLN A 29 -1.28 -23.78 15.76
CA GLN A 29 -2.43 -24.15 16.60
C GLN A 29 -2.38 -23.45 17.95
N GLU A 30 -1.19 -23.37 18.56
CA GLU A 30 -1.00 -22.71 19.84
C GLU A 30 -1.20 -21.19 19.76
N ARG A 31 -0.65 -20.52 18.74
CA ARG A 31 -0.93 -19.10 18.49
C ARG A 31 -2.41 -18.84 18.22
N GLN A 32 -3.10 -19.74 17.52
CA GLN A 32 -4.55 -19.65 17.28
C GLN A 32 -5.35 -19.80 18.57
N ARG A 33 -4.95 -20.70 19.47
CA ARG A 33 -5.53 -20.84 20.81
C ARG A 33 -5.37 -19.55 21.60
N LEU A 34 -4.14 -19.01 21.67
CA LEU A 34 -3.87 -17.76 22.40
C LEU A 34 -4.68 -16.58 21.86
N PHE A 35 -4.79 -16.45 20.53
CA PHE A 35 -5.57 -15.38 19.89
C PHE A 35 -7.07 -15.45 20.23
N ASN A 36 -7.63 -16.66 20.30
CA ASN A 36 -9.05 -16.86 20.60
C ASN A 36 -9.36 -16.74 22.10
N MET A 37 -8.34 -16.74 22.96
CA MET A 37 -8.49 -16.62 24.40
C MET A 37 -8.34 -15.16 24.84
N PRO A 38 -9.33 -14.60 25.56
CA PRO A 38 -9.26 -13.22 26.01
C PRO A 38 -8.19 -13.04 27.10
N ARG A 39 -7.52 -11.87 27.08
CA ARG A 39 -6.54 -11.42 28.11
C ARG A 39 -5.32 -12.33 28.27
N THR A 40 -4.85 -12.92 27.17
CA THR A 40 -3.63 -13.72 27.15
C THR A 40 -2.38 -12.90 26.88
N GLY A 41 -1.23 -13.44 27.27
CA GLY A 41 0.11 -12.94 26.95
C GLY A 41 1.06 -14.09 26.58
N TRP A 42 2.33 -13.76 26.35
CA TRP A 42 3.34 -14.77 26.01
C TRP A 42 3.55 -15.82 27.11
N ASN A 43 3.35 -15.47 28.37
CA ASN A 43 3.43 -16.40 29.50
C ASN A 43 2.28 -17.41 29.56
N ASP A 44 1.24 -17.25 28.73
CA ASP A 44 0.17 -18.24 28.57
C ASP A 44 0.47 -19.22 27.43
N TYR A 45 1.58 -19.04 26.69
CA TYR A 45 2.01 -19.92 25.62
C TYR A 45 2.41 -21.28 26.21
N ASN A 46 1.86 -22.36 25.66
CA ASN A 46 2.14 -23.70 26.13
C ASN A 46 3.61 -24.07 25.88
N GLU A 47 4.37 -24.29 26.95
CA GLU A 47 5.79 -24.66 26.90
C GLU A 47 6.02 -25.97 26.12
N ASP A 48 5.08 -26.91 26.13
CA ASP A 48 5.16 -28.16 25.35
C ASP A 48 5.14 -27.93 23.83
N CYS A 49 4.72 -26.73 23.40
CA CYS A 49 4.73 -26.30 21.99
C CYS A 49 5.98 -25.51 21.61
N ILE A 50 6.84 -25.17 22.57
CA ILE A 50 8.12 -24.48 22.34
C ILE A 50 9.19 -25.55 22.08
N SER A 51 10.05 -25.34 21.08
CA SER A 51 11.13 -26.29 20.85
C SER A 51 12.16 -26.30 21.98
N GLU A 52 12.85 -27.45 22.14
CA GLU A 52 13.91 -27.60 23.13
C GLU A 52 14.94 -26.47 23.00
N GLY A 53 15.22 -25.80 24.13
CA GLY A 53 16.11 -24.66 24.24
C GLY A 53 15.41 -23.30 24.17
N GLY A 54 14.14 -23.26 23.79
CA GLY A 54 13.30 -22.06 23.83
C GLY A 54 12.67 -21.79 25.20
N GLY A 55 11.95 -20.67 25.30
CA GLY A 55 11.25 -20.29 26.52
C GLY A 55 10.64 -18.90 26.45
N VAL A 56 9.91 -18.56 27.52
CA VAL A 56 9.32 -17.23 27.75
C VAL A 56 9.99 -16.62 28.97
N TYR A 57 10.61 -15.46 28.78
CA TYR A 57 11.43 -14.78 29.78
C TYR A 57 10.78 -13.46 30.19
N SER A 58 10.77 -13.17 31.49
CA SER A 58 10.27 -11.89 32.01
C SER A 58 11.25 -10.76 31.75
N ARG A 59 10.76 -9.63 31.23
CA ARG A 59 11.57 -8.40 31.04
C ARG A 59 11.94 -7.71 32.36
N LYS A 60 11.36 -8.15 33.48
CA LYS A 60 11.68 -7.63 34.82
C LYS A 60 12.93 -8.29 35.41
N GLU A 61 13.39 -9.39 34.82
CA GLU A 61 14.61 -10.04 35.25
C GLU A 61 15.81 -9.13 35.02
N LYS A 62 16.81 -9.21 35.91
CA LYS A 62 18.07 -8.50 35.71
C LYS A 62 18.91 -9.15 34.60
N LEU A 63 18.75 -10.46 34.43
CA LEU A 63 19.52 -11.30 33.52
C LEU A 63 18.62 -12.40 32.97
N ILE A 64 18.72 -12.65 31.67
CA ILE A 64 18.08 -13.75 30.96
C ILE A 64 19.20 -14.65 30.46
N THR A 65 19.20 -15.91 30.92
CA THR A 65 20.15 -16.94 30.47
C THR A 65 19.47 -17.80 29.42
N LEU A 66 19.92 -17.68 28.17
CA LEU A 66 19.48 -18.50 27.06
C LEU A 66 20.23 -19.84 27.03
N SER A 67 19.59 -20.86 26.47
CA SER A 67 20.27 -22.13 26.19
C SER A 67 21.31 -21.97 25.07
N GLU A 68 22.37 -22.78 25.10
CA GLU A 68 23.38 -22.84 24.02
C GLU A 68 22.75 -23.10 22.64
N LYS A 69 21.67 -23.90 22.62
CA LYS A 69 20.92 -24.20 21.40
C LYS A 69 20.21 -22.97 20.85
N ALA A 70 19.60 -22.15 21.70
CA ALA A 70 18.98 -20.89 21.30
C ALA A 70 20.03 -19.87 20.81
N VAL A 71 21.15 -19.74 21.53
CA VAL A 71 22.26 -18.87 21.14
C VAL A 71 22.79 -19.24 19.76
N THR A 72 23.05 -20.52 19.54
CA THR A 72 23.55 -21.03 18.25
C THR A 72 22.55 -20.79 17.12
N HIS A 73 21.27 -21.10 17.34
CA HIS A 73 20.25 -20.97 16.29
C HIS A 73 20.01 -19.51 15.89
N LEU A 74 19.95 -18.61 16.88
CA LEU A 74 19.74 -17.19 16.65
C LEU A 74 21.02 -16.45 16.22
N GLY A 75 22.19 -17.11 16.27
CA GLY A 75 23.47 -16.47 15.95
C GLY A 75 23.88 -15.41 16.96
N LEU A 76 23.57 -15.62 18.25
CA LEU A 76 23.96 -14.74 19.34
C LEU A 76 25.37 -15.10 19.85
N GLU A 77 26.03 -14.16 20.52
CA GLU A 77 27.43 -14.30 20.93
C GLU A 77 27.62 -14.91 22.34
N LYS A 78 26.57 -14.92 23.15
CA LYS A 78 26.61 -15.36 24.55
C LYS A 78 25.24 -15.81 25.04
N THR A 79 25.22 -16.51 26.16
CA THR A 79 24.01 -17.03 26.83
C THR A 79 23.33 -16.00 27.71
N ASP A 80 24.09 -15.15 28.39
CA ASP A 80 23.57 -14.22 29.40
C ASP A 80 23.36 -12.79 28.86
N TRP A 81 22.12 -12.31 28.94
CA TRP A 81 21.71 -11.00 28.44
C TRP A 81 20.91 -10.20 29.45
N ALA A 82 21.13 -8.89 29.52
CA ALA A 82 20.12 -8.00 30.06
C ALA A 82 18.94 -7.93 29.08
N PRO A 83 17.67 -7.84 29.54
CA PRO A 83 16.51 -7.90 28.64
C PRO A 83 16.52 -6.86 27.51
N GLN A 84 16.97 -5.63 27.78
CA GLN A 84 17.07 -4.57 26.77
C GLN A 84 18.09 -4.89 25.68
N ASP A 85 19.20 -5.53 26.04
CA ASP A 85 20.27 -5.89 25.10
C ASP A 85 19.83 -7.08 24.25
N LEU A 86 19.11 -8.04 24.85
CA LEU A 86 18.52 -9.15 24.10
C LEU A 86 17.51 -8.66 23.06
N ILE A 87 16.66 -7.69 23.39
CA ILE A 87 15.71 -7.10 22.43
C ILE A 87 16.45 -6.44 21.26
N LYS A 88 17.55 -5.72 21.53
CA LYS A 88 18.39 -5.15 20.46
C LYS A 88 18.94 -6.22 19.53
N GLU A 89 19.42 -7.34 20.08
CA GLU A 89 19.92 -8.44 19.24
C GLU A 89 18.79 -9.13 18.47
N ILE A 90 17.59 -9.27 19.05
CA ILE A 90 16.40 -9.78 18.34
C ILE A 90 16.09 -8.93 17.10
N LEU A 91 16.17 -7.59 17.21
CA LEU A 91 15.92 -6.67 16.10
C LEU A 91 16.99 -6.78 14.98
N LYS A 92 18.17 -7.32 15.28
CA LYS A 92 19.30 -7.52 14.35
C LYS A 92 19.38 -8.93 13.77
N LEU A 93 18.45 -9.82 14.12
CA LEU A 93 18.49 -11.21 13.67
C LEU A 93 18.38 -11.32 12.14
N PRO A 94 19.12 -12.26 11.51
CA PRO A 94 18.99 -12.55 10.09
C PRO A 94 17.74 -13.40 9.82
N VAL A 95 16.57 -12.75 9.77
CA VAL A 95 15.27 -13.39 9.54
C VAL A 95 14.65 -13.01 8.19
N ASP A 96 13.75 -13.83 7.67
CA ASP A 96 12.99 -13.48 6.47
C ASP A 96 12.04 -12.29 6.71
N LEU A 97 11.41 -12.23 7.89
CA LEU A 97 10.41 -11.22 8.24
C LEU A 97 10.61 -10.69 9.67
N LEU A 98 10.72 -9.37 9.79
CA LEU A 98 10.55 -8.65 11.04
C LEU A 98 9.21 -7.90 11.01
N TRP A 99 8.34 -8.17 12.00
CA TRP A 99 6.98 -7.62 12.04
C TRP A 99 6.75 -6.76 13.28
N PHE A 100 6.41 -5.49 13.08
CA PHE A 100 6.06 -4.57 14.16
C PHE A 100 4.55 -4.58 14.41
N GLY A 101 4.12 -5.32 15.43
CA GLY A 101 2.70 -5.43 15.82
C GLY A 101 2.31 -4.66 17.09
N GLY A 102 3.24 -3.91 17.68
CA GLY A 102 3.03 -3.18 18.94
C GLY A 102 3.51 -1.74 18.85
N ILE A 103 3.24 -0.96 19.90
CA ILE A 103 3.60 0.46 19.98
C ILE A 103 5.09 0.60 20.29
N GLY A 104 5.81 1.39 19.48
CA GLY A 104 7.17 1.81 19.74
C GLY A 104 7.98 2.03 18.47
N THR A 105 8.92 2.96 18.49
CA THR A 105 9.88 3.24 17.41
C THR A 105 11.22 2.60 17.72
N TYR A 106 11.46 1.46 17.07
CA TYR A 106 12.59 0.55 17.34
C TYR A 106 13.76 0.71 16.39
N ILE A 107 13.55 1.32 15.22
CA ILE A 107 14.63 1.54 14.24
C ILE A 107 14.63 3.01 13.82
N LYS A 108 15.82 3.60 13.81
CA LYS A 108 16.09 4.95 13.29
C LYS A 108 17.24 4.92 12.30
N ASP A 109 17.52 6.04 11.65
CA ASP A 109 18.79 6.22 10.94
C ASP A 109 19.94 6.54 11.91
N ALA A 110 21.17 6.20 11.53
CA ALA A 110 22.35 6.49 12.33
C ALA A 110 22.58 8.00 12.55
N SER A 111 22.11 8.86 11.62
CA SER A 111 22.19 10.32 11.76
C SER A 111 21.22 10.91 12.79
N GLU A 112 20.17 10.17 13.18
CA GLU A 112 19.19 10.61 14.17
C GLU A 112 19.70 10.32 15.59
N ARG A 113 19.51 11.24 16.53
CA ARG A 113 19.79 10.95 17.95
C ARG A 113 18.59 10.25 18.58
N HIS A 114 18.83 9.39 19.57
CA HIS A 114 17.74 8.71 20.27
C HIS A 114 16.71 9.70 20.84
N GLY A 115 17.16 10.77 21.49
CA GLY A 115 16.26 11.79 22.06
C GLY A 115 15.54 12.68 21.04
N GLU A 116 15.88 12.62 19.75
CA GLU A 116 15.14 13.32 18.68
C GLU A 116 13.93 12.50 18.21
N VAL A 117 13.93 11.19 18.46
CA VAL A 117 12.80 10.32 18.21
C VAL A 117 11.82 10.46 19.37
N ALA A 118 10.57 10.83 19.07
CA ALA A 118 9.52 11.10 20.06
C ALA A 118 8.96 9.85 20.78
N ASP A 119 9.85 8.92 21.17
CA ASP A 119 9.54 7.67 21.89
C ASP A 119 10.67 7.30 22.87
N HIS A 120 10.78 8.08 23.96
CA HIS A 120 11.84 7.89 24.95
C HIS A 120 11.80 6.53 25.66
N ALA A 121 10.64 5.88 25.72
CA ALA A 121 10.49 4.58 26.37
C ALA A 121 11.29 3.47 25.68
N ASN A 122 11.55 3.61 24.37
CA ASN A 122 12.30 2.64 23.58
C ASN A 122 13.72 3.11 23.22
N ASP A 123 14.22 4.22 23.78
CA ASP A 123 15.56 4.74 23.47
C ASP A 123 16.66 3.69 23.72
N LEU A 124 16.55 2.92 24.81
CA LEU A 124 17.50 1.86 25.16
C LEU A 124 17.34 0.59 24.32
N LEU A 125 16.24 0.43 23.57
CA LEU A 125 15.95 -0.73 22.72
C LEU A 125 16.24 -0.46 21.25
N ARG A 126 16.26 0.83 20.87
CA ARG A 126 16.34 1.25 19.48
C ARG A 126 17.69 0.91 18.86
N ILE A 127 17.65 0.46 17.60
CA ILE A 127 18.81 0.18 16.76
C ILE A 127 18.83 1.11 15.55
N ASP A 128 19.95 1.13 14.85
CA ASP A 128 20.10 1.84 13.60
C ASP A 128 19.71 0.94 12.42
N GLY A 129 19.17 1.54 11.35
CA GLY A 129 18.70 0.81 10.17
C GLY A 129 19.79 0.00 9.46
N ASP A 130 21.06 0.38 9.62
CA ASP A 130 22.21 -0.35 9.10
C ASP A 130 22.58 -1.61 9.89
N GLN A 131 21.95 -1.82 11.05
CA GLN A 131 22.12 -3.02 11.87
C GLN A 131 21.06 -4.08 11.57
N VAL A 132 20.03 -3.74 10.78
CA VAL A 132 18.94 -4.65 10.42
C VAL A 132 19.43 -5.68 9.42
N LYS A 133 19.16 -6.96 9.70
CA LYS A 133 19.47 -8.10 8.81
C LYS A 133 18.22 -8.79 8.26
N ALA A 134 17.03 -8.29 8.59
CA ALA A 134 15.78 -8.83 8.08
C ALA A 134 15.64 -8.59 6.57
N ARG A 135 15.17 -9.60 5.83
CA ARG A 135 14.92 -9.47 4.39
C ARG A 135 13.69 -8.62 4.09
N VAL A 136 12.65 -8.75 4.91
CA VAL A 136 11.40 -8.00 4.81
C VAL A 136 11.05 -7.41 6.18
N ILE A 137 10.60 -6.16 6.19
CA ILE A 137 9.95 -5.55 7.36
C ILE A 137 8.49 -5.25 7.01
N GLY A 138 7.59 -5.63 7.91
CA GLY A 138 6.18 -5.22 7.87
C GLY A 138 5.82 -4.41 9.12
N GLU A 139 5.19 -3.25 8.92
CA GLU A 139 4.72 -2.39 10.01
C GLU A 139 3.20 -2.51 10.19
N GLY A 140 2.78 -3.45 11.04
CA GLY A 140 1.37 -3.58 11.45
C GLY A 140 0.92 -2.49 12.44
N ALA A 141 1.85 -1.91 13.19
CA ALA A 141 1.64 -0.75 14.05
C ALA A 141 2.16 0.53 13.38
N ASN A 142 1.77 1.69 13.92
CA ASN A 142 2.31 2.97 13.47
C ASN A 142 3.69 3.21 14.07
N LEU A 143 4.59 3.79 13.26
CA LEU A 143 5.89 4.30 13.65
C LEU A 143 6.81 3.26 14.31
N GLY A 144 6.78 2.01 13.81
CA GLY A 144 7.78 0.99 14.16
C GLY A 144 9.20 1.46 13.83
N LEU A 145 9.32 2.24 12.76
CA LEU A 145 10.54 2.88 12.29
C LEU A 145 10.33 4.39 12.10
N THR A 146 11.39 5.18 12.26
CA THR A 146 11.42 6.56 11.74
C THR A 146 11.42 6.53 10.21
N GLN A 147 11.02 7.62 9.55
CA GLN A 147 11.07 7.68 8.08
C GLN A 147 12.50 7.49 7.55
N LYS A 148 13.49 8.14 8.17
CA LYS A 148 14.90 7.96 7.78
C LYS A 148 15.39 6.54 8.04
N GLY A 149 14.98 5.92 9.16
CA GLY A 149 15.27 4.51 9.45
C GLY A 149 14.73 3.57 8.38
N ARG A 150 13.52 3.83 7.86
CA ARG A 150 12.97 3.06 6.74
C ARG A 150 13.83 3.19 5.48
N VAL A 151 14.27 4.40 5.15
CA VAL A 151 15.13 4.67 4.00
C VAL A 151 16.48 3.98 4.17
N ALA A 152 17.10 4.05 5.36
CA ALA A 152 18.35 3.37 5.67
C ALA A 152 18.28 1.85 5.45
N CYS A 153 17.23 1.20 5.98
CA CYS A 153 16.97 -0.22 5.75
C CYS A 153 16.78 -0.52 4.25
N ALA A 154 16.00 0.30 3.54
CA ALA A 154 15.71 0.09 2.13
C ALA A 154 16.97 0.20 1.24
N LEU A 155 17.86 1.16 1.54
CA LEU A 155 19.12 1.34 0.82
C LEU A 155 20.08 0.16 0.98
N LEU A 156 19.95 -0.61 2.06
CA LEU A 156 20.72 -1.84 2.31
C LEU A 156 20.03 -3.11 1.79
N GLY A 157 18.90 -2.96 1.09
CA GLY A 157 18.20 -4.06 0.41
C GLY A 157 17.09 -4.73 1.22
N THR A 158 16.79 -4.28 2.43
CA THR A 158 15.60 -4.72 3.16
C THR A 158 14.34 -4.25 2.42
N ARG A 159 13.38 -5.15 2.22
CA ARG A 159 12.11 -4.82 1.55
C ARG A 159 11.09 -4.36 2.58
N LEU A 160 10.63 -3.13 2.46
CA LEU A 160 9.64 -2.56 3.34
C LEU A 160 8.87 -1.43 2.66
N ASN A 161 7.67 -1.14 3.15
CA ASN A 161 6.95 0.08 2.82
C ASN A 161 6.94 1.02 4.03
N ARG A 162 6.07 2.03 3.99
CA ARG A 162 5.71 2.84 5.14
C ARG A 162 4.55 2.17 5.90
N ASP A 163 4.51 2.33 7.22
CA ASP A 163 3.39 1.89 8.08
C ASP A 163 2.00 2.19 7.50
N SER A 164 1.78 3.39 6.98
CA SER A 164 0.52 3.82 6.37
C SER A 164 0.08 2.99 5.16
N VAL A 165 0.98 2.18 4.58
CA VAL A 165 0.69 1.20 3.53
C VAL A 165 0.43 -0.17 4.15
N ASP A 166 1.30 -0.61 5.05
CA ASP A 166 1.28 -1.96 5.61
C ASP A 166 0.10 -2.20 6.58
N ASN A 167 -0.33 -1.16 7.31
CA ASN A 167 -1.42 -1.24 8.30
C ASN A 167 -2.75 -0.62 7.85
N ALA A 168 -2.86 -0.25 6.57
CA ALA A 168 -4.04 0.44 6.01
C ALA A 168 -5.36 -0.35 6.14
N GLY A 169 -5.29 -1.68 6.30
CA GLY A 169 -6.47 -2.54 6.37
C GLY A 169 -7.48 -2.14 7.45
N GLY A 170 -7.02 -1.74 8.64
CA GLY A 170 -7.93 -1.34 9.73
C GLY A 170 -8.69 -0.04 9.42
N VAL A 171 -8.00 0.93 8.81
CA VAL A 171 -8.61 2.20 8.37
C VAL A 171 -9.62 1.94 7.25
N HIS A 172 -9.28 1.09 6.28
CA HIS A 172 -10.18 0.73 5.19
C HIS A 172 -11.42 -0.01 5.68
N CYS A 173 -11.29 -0.98 6.60
CA CYS A 173 -12.44 -1.63 7.21
C CYS A 173 -13.39 -0.62 7.87
N SER A 174 -12.84 0.37 8.58
CA SER A 174 -13.62 1.42 9.24
C SER A 174 -14.34 2.33 8.25
N ASP A 175 -13.72 2.66 7.12
CA ASP A 175 -14.33 3.45 6.06
C ASP A 175 -15.56 2.74 5.46
N TYR A 176 -15.42 1.46 5.11
CA TYR A 176 -16.54 0.64 4.65
C TYR A 176 -17.65 0.55 5.70
N GLU A 177 -17.28 0.29 6.95
CA GLU A 177 -18.24 0.18 8.05
C GLU A 177 -19.09 1.45 8.20
N VAL A 178 -18.45 2.63 8.18
CA VAL A 178 -19.14 3.91 8.31
C VAL A 178 -20.04 4.17 7.11
N ASN A 179 -19.55 4.00 5.88
CA ASN A 179 -20.34 4.24 4.67
C ASN A 179 -21.52 3.28 4.54
N ILE A 180 -21.35 2.00 4.89
CA ILE A 180 -22.45 1.03 4.92
C ILE A 180 -23.47 1.39 6.00
N LYS A 181 -23.04 1.85 7.18
CA LYS A 181 -23.96 2.31 8.23
C LYS A 181 -24.77 3.53 7.79
N ILE A 182 -24.15 4.50 7.12
CA ILE A 182 -24.82 5.68 6.57
C ILE A 182 -25.88 5.23 5.54
N LEU A 183 -25.52 4.34 4.60
CA LEU A 183 -26.47 3.77 3.65
C LEU A 183 -27.68 3.12 4.36
N PHE A 184 -27.43 2.32 5.40
CA PHE A 184 -28.50 1.62 6.10
C PHE A 184 -29.45 2.55 6.87
N GLN A 185 -29.02 3.74 7.30
CA GLN A 185 -29.95 4.72 7.89
C GLN A 185 -31.08 5.08 6.91
N ASP A 186 -30.72 5.27 5.64
CA ASP A 186 -31.67 5.60 4.58
C ASP A 186 -32.49 4.39 4.14
N VAL A 187 -31.86 3.22 4.01
CA VAL A 187 -32.55 1.96 3.68
C VAL A 187 -33.60 1.61 4.73
N MET A 188 -33.26 1.68 6.02
CA MET A 188 -34.22 1.41 7.10
C MET A 188 -35.39 2.39 7.07
N LYS A 189 -35.11 3.69 6.84
CA LYS A 189 -36.14 4.73 6.81
C LYS A 189 -37.07 4.64 5.58
N LYS A 190 -36.52 4.35 4.40
CA LYS A 190 -37.25 4.42 3.11
C LYS A 190 -37.80 3.07 2.65
N LYS A 191 -37.15 1.97 2.99
CA LYS A 191 -37.51 0.61 2.55
C LYS A 191 -38.08 -0.25 3.69
N GLY A 192 -38.15 0.26 4.92
CA GLY A 192 -38.75 -0.43 6.06
C GLY A 192 -37.93 -1.62 6.58
N VAL A 193 -36.63 -1.68 6.27
CA VAL A 193 -35.73 -2.73 6.76
C VAL A 193 -35.57 -2.61 8.28
N SER A 194 -35.79 -3.70 8.99
CA SER A 194 -35.64 -3.77 10.45
C SER A 194 -34.16 -3.77 10.87
N LEU A 195 -33.92 -3.51 12.16
CA LEU A 195 -32.57 -3.58 12.73
C LEU A 195 -32.00 -5.01 12.66
N GLU A 196 -32.85 -6.02 12.84
CA GLU A 196 -32.48 -7.44 12.83
C GLU A 196 -32.08 -7.91 11.43
N GLU A 197 -32.87 -7.54 10.41
CA GLU A 197 -32.53 -7.81 9.01
C GLU A 197 -31.23 -7.12 8.61
N ARG A 198 -31.06 -5.84 8.99
CA ARG A 198 -29.81 -5.10 8.74
C ARG A 198 -28.60 -5.80 9.36
N ASN A 199 -28.70 -6.24 10.61
CA ASN A 199 -27.60 -6.95 11.27
C ASN A 199 -27.29 -8.30 10.61
N THR A 200 -28.31 -8.97 10.08
CA THR A 200 -28.14 -10.22 9.32
C THR A 200 -27.38 -9.97 8.03
N ILE A 201 -27.78 -8.94 7.26
CA ILE A 201 -27.12 -8.55 6.01
C ILE A 201 -25.66 -8.13 6.27
N LEU A 202 -25.40 -7.37 7.34
CA LEU A 202 -24.04 -6.99 7.77
C LEU A 202 -23.15 -8.20 8.07
N LYS A 203 -23.69 -9.21 8.75
CA LYS A 203 -22.93 -10.43 9.04
C LYS A 203 -22.59 -11.21 7.76
N GLU A 204 -23.54 -11.30 6.84
CA GLU A 204 -23.37 -12.04 5.58
C GLU A 204 -22.35 -11.39 4.63
N MET A 205 -22.18 -10.06 4.67
CA MET A 205 -21.22 -9.35 3.80
C MET A 205 -19.78 -9.29 4.33
N THR A 206 -19.49 -9.90 5.49
CA THR A 206 -18.16 -9.82 6.14
C THR A 206 -17.02 -10.16 5.18
N GLU A 207 -17.15 -11.26 4.43
CA GLU A 207 -16.13 -11.73 3.49
C GLU A 207 -16.01 -10.82 2.25
N ASP A 208 -17.10 -10.18 1.84
CA ASP A 208 -17.08 -9.24 0.71
C ASP A 208 -16.35 -7.95 1.08
N VAL A 209 -16.60 -7.40 2.27
CA VAL A 209 -15.87 -6.23 2.80
C VAL A 209 -14.39 -6.57 2.96
N ALA A 210 -14.07 -7.74 3.53
CA ALA A 210 -12.68 -8.20 3.64
C ALA A 210 -11.99 -8.25 2.27
N ARG A 211 -12.66 -8.79 1.24
CA ARG A 211 -12.13 -8.86 -0.12
C ARG A 211 -11.90 -7.47 -0.73
N LEU A 212 -12.82 -6.53 -0.53
CA LEU A 212 -12.69 -5.15 -1.01
C LEU A 212 -11.50 -4.43 -0.36
N VAL A 213 -11.33 -4.59 0.96
CA VAL A 213 -10.18 -4.04 1.71
C VAL A 213 -8.87 -4.63 1.22
N LEU A 214 -8.79 -5.96 1.11
CA LEU A 214 -7.58 -6.65 0.65
C LEU A 214 -7.21 -6.27 -0.78
N ARG A 215 -8.20 -6.13 -1.67
CA ARG A 215 -7.99 -5.67 -3.05
C ARG A 215 -7.40 -4.27 -3.08
N SER A 216 -7.98 -3.32 -2.34
CA SER A 216 -7.49 -1.94 -2.27
C SER A 216 -6.03 -1.88 -1.80
N ASN A 217 -5.70 -2.64 -0.76
CA ASN A 217 -4.32 -2.73 -0.26
C ASN A 217 -3.37 -3.32 -1.30
N ALA A 218 -3.78 -4.42 -1.96
CA ALA A 218 -2.99 -5.06 -3.00
C ALA A 218 -2.72 -4.11 -4.19
N ASP A 219 -3.73 -3.38 -4.64
CA ASP A 219 -3.62 -2.42 -5.74
C ASP A 219 -2.63 -1.29 -5.39
N GLN A 220 -2.63 -0.81 -4.14
CA GLN A 220 -1.68 0.22 -3.69
C GLN A 220 -0.26 -0.32 -3.55
N THR A 221 -0.07 -1.51 -2.98
CA THR A 221 1.26 -2.13 -2.89
C THR A 221 1.83 -2.47 -4.27
N LEU A 222 0.97 -2.90 -5.21
CA LEU A 222 1.35 -3.12 -6.60
C LEU A 222 1.80 -1.80 -7.25
N ALA A 223 1.04 -0.71 -7.07
CA ALA A 223 1.42 0.59 -7.60
C ALA A 223 2.83 1.02 -7.17
N ILE A 224 3.17 0.87 -5.88
CA ILE A 224 4.52 1.16 -5.38
C ILE A 224 5.58 0.25 -6.03
N SER A 225 5.24 -1.02 -6.27
CA SER A 225 6.14 -1.94 -6.97
C SER A 225 6.36 -1.54 -8.43
N LEU A 226 5.32 -1.08 -9.14
CA LEU A 226 5.43 -0.60 -10.52
C LEU A 226 6.35 0.63 -10.62
N GLU A 227 6.24 1.57 -9.68
CA GLU A 227 7.14 2.72 -9.58
C GLU A 227 8.62 2.29 -9.45
N MET A 228 8.90 1.25 -8.65
CA MET A 228 10.26 0.71 -8.51
C MET A 228 10.81 0.10 -9.81
N VAL A 229 9.94 -0.51 -10.63
CA VAL A 229 10.35 -1.13 -11.91
C VAL A 229 10.59 -0.07 -12.99
N ASN A 230 9.80 1.01 -13.01
CA ASN A 230 9.95 2.10 -13.98
C ASN A 230 11.33 2.78 -13.89
N GLY A 231 11.93 2.85 -12.71
CA GLY A 231 13.34 3.18 -12.52
C GLY A 231 13.69 4.64 -12.85
N LYS A 232 14.81 4.86 -13.55
CA LYS A 232 15.44 6.19 -13.75
C LYS A 232 14.55 7.21 -14.46
N GLU A 233 13.69 6.75 -15.37
CA GLU A 233 12.81 7.62 -16.16
C GLU A 233 11.85 8.42 -15.25
N ASP A 234 11.51 7.88 -14.08
CA ASP A 234 10.61 8.50 -13.13
C ASP A 234 11.29 9.47 -12.16
N LEU A 235 12.61 9.41 -11.96
CA LEU A 235 13.30 10.27 -10.99
C LEU A 235 13.14 11.76 -11.35
N SER A 236 13.29 12.10 -12.63
CA SER A 236 13.05 13.46 -13.14
C SER A 236 11.59 13.90 -12.99
N SER A 237 10.66 12.94 -13.06
CA SER A 237 9.23 13.17 -12.87
C SER A 237 8.92 13.41 -11.39
N TYR A 238 9.51 12.65 -10.47
CA TYR A 238 9.35 12.86 -9.03
C TYR A 238 9.81 14.25 -8.59
N VAL A 239 10.96 14.73 -9.09
CA VAL A 239 11.43 16.10 -8.81
C VAL A 239 10.39 17.14 -9.26
N LYS A 240 9.79 16.96 -10.46
CA LYS A 240 8.72 17.86 -10.94
C LYS A 240 7.50 17.82 -10.04
N VAL A 241 7.08 16.63 -9.61
CA VAL A 241 5.92 16.47 -8.70
C VAL A 241 6.19 17.12 -7.36
N ILE A 242 7.36 16.89 -6.74
CA ILE A 242 7.74 17.50 -5.46
C ILE A 242 7.75 19.03 -5.58
N ARG A 243 8.45 19.58 -6.57
CA ARG A 243 8.51 21.04 -6.81
C ARG A 243 7.12 21.63 -7.06
N PHE A 244 6.26 20.91 -7.79
CA PHE A 244 4.88 21.33 -8.00
C PHE A 244 4.09 21.38 -6.70
N LEU A 245 4.14 20.32 -5.88
CA LEU A 245 3.41 20.23 -4.61
C LEU A 245 3.90 21.30 -3.61
N GLU A 246 5.21 21.57 -3.56
CA GLU A 246 5.78 22.65 -2.75
C GLU A 246 5.32 24.03 -3.24
N LYS A 247 5.33 24.27 -4.55
CA LYS A 247 4.81 25.52 -5.16
C LYS A 247 3.33 25.73 -4.86
N LYS A 248 2.57 24.64 -4.67
CA LYS A 248 1.16 24.68 -4.28
C LYS A 248 0.94 24.72 -2.76
N HIS A 249 2.01 24.79 -1.96
CA HIS A 249 1.97 24.73 -0.50
C HIS A 249 1.26 23.48 0.04
N PHE A 250 1.28 22.39 -0.72
CA PHE A 250 0.62 21.14 -0.39
C PHE A 250 1.56 20.12 0.28
N MET A 251 2.87 20.33 0.14
CA MET A 251 3.93 19.52 0.75
C MET A 251 5.07 20.44 1.18
N LYS A 252 5.76 20.07 2.25
CA LYS A 252 7.10 20.56 2.57
C LYS A 252 8.04 19.36 2.64
N ARG A 253 8.87 19.17 1.61
CA ARG A 253 9.61 17.90 1.41
C ARG A 253 10.52 17.55 2.60
N ALA A 254 11.04 18.57 3.29
CA ALA A 254 11.90 18.42 4.46
C ALA A 254 11.17 17.77 5.65
N ASP A 255 9.86 18.00 5.80
CA ASP A 255 9.07 17.43 6.90
C ASP A 255 8.78 15.94 6.66
N GLU A 256 8.84 15.50 5.40
CA GLU A 256 8.67 14.11 4.99
C GLU A 256 10.00 13.41 4.66
N PHE A 257 11.12 14.09 4.90
CA PHE A 257 12.48 13.59 4.67
C PHE A 257 12.74 13.12 3.23
N LEU A 258 12.10 13.76 2.25
CA LEU A 258 12.36 13.52 0.83
C LEU A 258 13.64 14.26 0.37
N PRO A 259 14.33 13.76 -0.68
CA PRO A 259 15.60 14.35 -1.12
C PRO A 259 15.49 15.82 -1.56
N THR A 260 16.54 16.59 -1.28
CA THR A 260 16.75 17.94 -1.83
C THR A 260 17.10 17.88 -3.32
N ASP A 261 17.07 19.02 -3.99
CA ASP A 261 17.46 19.10 -5.41
C ASP A 261 18.92 18.62 -5.61
N ASP A 262 19.86 19.06 -4.77
CA ASP A 262 21.26 18.59 -4.80
C ASP A 262 21.39 17.07 -4.55
N GLN A 263 20.57 16.51 -3.66
CA GLN A 263 20.56 15.07 -3.42
C GLN A 263 20.00 14.31 -4.62
N PHE A 264 18.96 14.82 -5.28
CA PHE A 264 18.47 14.24 -6.53
C PHE A 264 19.52 14.27 -7.65
N GLU A 265 20.32 15.32 -7.75
CA GLU A 265 21.45 15.38 -8.68
C GLU A 265 22.47 14.27 -8.41
N GLN A 266 22.87 14.09 -7.15
CA GLN A 266 23.76 12.98 -6.75
C GLN A 266 23.14 11.61 -7.01
N MET A 267 21.83 11.45 -6.79
CA MET A 267 21.14 10.20 -7.09
C MET A 267 21.13 9.89 -8.58
N MET A 268 20.94 10.90 -9.44
CA MET A 268 21.03 10.74 -10.90
C MET A 268 22.42 10.30 -11.34
N GLU A 269 23.48 10.90 -10.79
CA GLU A 269 24.88 10.52 -11.08
C GLU A 269 25.21 9.09 -10.66
N LYS A 270 24.67 8.65 -9.50
CA LYS A 270 24.90 7.32 -8.94
C LYS A 270 23.89 6.27 -9.40
N GLU A 271 22.99 6.64 -10.30
CA GLU A 271 21.92 5.76 -10.78
C GLU A 271 21.00 5.23 -9.67
N GLN A 272 20.87 5.97 -8.58
CA GLN A 272 20.03 5.63 -7.43
C GLN A 272 18.58 6.07 -7.66
N LEU A 273 17.64 5.26 -7.15
CA LEU A 273 16.21 5.51 -7.20
C LEU A 273 15.69 5.94 -5.83
N LEU A 274 14.50 6.54 -5.79
CA LEU A 274 13.76 6.65 -4.54
C LEU A 274 13.46 5.25 -3.98
N THR A 275 13.49 5.13 -2.67
CA THR A 275 13.12 3.92 -1.97
C THR A 275 11.59 3.77 -1.90
N ARG A 276 11.09 2.55 -1.65
CA ARG A 276 9.65 2.28 -1.49
C ARG A 276 8.98 3.18 -0.43
N PRO A 277 9.57 3.43 0.75
CA PRO A 277 9.02 4.38 1.73
C PRO A 277 8.89 5.81 1.18
N GLU A 278 9.85 6.30 0.38
CA GLU A 278 9.80 7.64 -0.22
C GLU A 278 8.74 7.71 -1.33
N ILE A 279 8.63 6.67 -2.16
CA ILE A 279 7.57 6.54 -3.16
C ILE A 279 6.19 6.54 -2.49
N ALA A 280 6.02 5.83 -1.38
CA ALA A 280 4.76 5.78 -0.64
C ALA A 280 4.34 7.17 -0.13
N VAL A 281 5.28 7.98 0.36
CA VAL A 281 5.05 9.38 0.74
C VAL A 281 4.58 10.17 -0.48
N LEU A 282 5.36 10.18 -1.56
CA LEU A 282 5.06 11.00 -2.73
C LEU A 282 3.72 10.62 -3.38
N MET A 283 3.43 9.31 -3.45
CA MET A 283 2.14 8.78 -3.94
C MET A 283 0.97 9.27 -3.10
N SER A 284 1.13 9.33 -1.77
CA SER A 284 0.08 9.81 -0.87
C SER A 284 -0.23 11.28 -1.12
N TYR A 285 0.80 12.13 -1.26
CA TYR A 285 0.59 13.56 -1.49
C TYR A 285 -0.03 13.89 -2.86
N ILE A 286 0.40 13.22 -3.93
CA ILE A 286 -0.20 13.46 -5.26
C ILE A 286 -1.69 13.06 -5.27
N LYS A 287 -2.04 11.95 -4.62
CA LYS A 287 -3.45 11.52 -4.46
C LYS A 287 -4.25 12.53 -3.64
N LEU A 288 -3.71 12.99 -2.52
CA LEU A 288 -4.38 14.00 -1.68
C LEU A 288 -4.61 15.30 -2.46
N TYR A 289 -3.62 15.76 -3.24
CA TYR A 289 -3.77 16.96 -4.06
C TYR A 289 -4.84 16.79 -5.14
N LEU A 290 -4.80 15.67 -5.88
CA LEU A 290 -5.78 15.37 -6.93
C LEU A 290 -7.19 15.25 -6.35
N LYS A 291 -7.34 14.60 -5.19
CA LYS A 291 -8.62 14.49 -4.49
C LYS A 291 -9.17 15.88 -4.12
N GLU A 292 -8.37 16.74 -3.52
CA GLU A 292 -8.83 18.10 -3.14
C GLU A 292 -9.27 18.91 -4.37
N LYS A 293 -8.55 18.82 -5.48
CA LYS A 293 -8.91 19.56 -6.70
C LYS A 293 -10.11 18.96 -7.42
N LEU A 294 -10.24 17.64 -7.45
CA LEU A 294 -11.35 16.98 -8.12
C LEU A 294 -12.68 17.19 -7.38
N LEU A 295 -12.65 17.28 -6.04
CA LEU A 295 -13.83 17.62 -5.21
C LEU A 295 -14.43 19.00 -5.51
N GLN A 296 -13.72 19.88 -6.22
CA GLN A 296 -14.23 21.19 -6.62
C GLN A 296 -15.18 21.12 -7.82
N PHE A 297 -15.25 19.97 -8.50
CA PHE A 297 -16.12 19.75 -9.65
C PHE A 297 -17.41 19.06 -9.22
N PRO A 298 -18.55 19.32 -9.90
CA PRO A 298 -19.78 18.57 -9.65
C PRO A 298 -19.60 17.09 -9.99
N LEU A 299 -20.18 16.20 -9.18
CA LEU A 299 -20.12 14.75 -9.40
C LEU A 299 -20.63 14.36 -10.80
N GLU A 300 -21.67 15.05 -11.27
CA GLU A 300 -22.31 14.81 -12.56
C GLU A 300 -21.41 15.13 -13.76
N SER A 301 -20.31 15.88 -13.54
CA SER A 301 -19.29 16.13 -14.56
C SER A 301 -18.29 14.98 -14.73
N LEU A 302 -18.31 14.00 -13.82
CA LEU A 302 -17.41 12.84 -13.82
C LEU A 302 -18.09 11.67 -14.55
N GLU A 303 -17.57 11.32 -15.72
CA GLU A 303 -18.09 10.20 -16.50
C GLU A 303 -17.97 8.87 -15.73
N GLY A 304 -19.03 8.07 -15.75
CA GLY A 304 -19.04 6.74 -15.11
C GLY A 304 -19.08 6.77 -13.57
N TRP A 305 -19.39 7.91 -12.94
CA TRP A 305 -19.45 8.02 -11.49
C TRP A 305 -20.38 7.00 -10.81
N GLN A 306 -21.49 6.65 -11.46
CA GLN A 306 -22.46 5.68 -10.94
C GLN A 306 -21.84 4.28 -10.80
N ASP A 307 -21.12 3.82 -11.84
CA ASP A 307 -20.44 2.53 -11.84
C ASP A 307 -19.35 2.49 -10.76
N ILE A 308 -18.60 3.59 -10.61
CA ILE A 308 -17.56 3.72 -9.59
C ILE A 308 -18.18 3.61 -8.20
N LEU A 309 -19.25 4.37 -7.94
CA LEU A 309 -19.94 4.37 -6.66
C LEU A 309 -20.53 2.99 -6.32
N LEU A 310 -21.19 2.35 -7.28
CA LEU A 310 -21.74 1.00 -7.07
C LEU A 310 -20.63 -0.01 -6.76
N SER A 311 -19.51 0.04 -7.49
CA SER A 311 -18.39 -0.87 -7.30
C SER A 311 -17.66 -0.72 -5.97
N TYR A 312 -17.85 0.39 -5.27
CA TYR A 312 -17.34 0.58 -3.90
C TYR A 312 -18.10 -0.31 -2.91
N PHE A 313 -19.42 -0.43 -3.02
CA PHE A 313 -20.20 -1.22 -2.05
C PHE A 313 -20.12 -2.73 -2.33
N PRO A 314 -20.29 -3.60 -1.31
CA PRO A 314 -20.45 -5.05 -1.51
C PRO A 314 -21.54 -5.40 -2.53
N GLU A 315 -21.32 -6.44 -3.33
CA GLU A 315 -22.21 -6.88 -4.43
C GLU A 315 -23.65 -7.12 -3.98
N LYS A 316 -23.83 -7.63 -2.76
CA LYS A 316 -25.14 -7.80 -2.15
C LYS A 316 -25.90 -6.48 -1.98
N LEU A 317 -25.22 -5.41 -1.56
CA LEU A 317 -25.82 -4.08 -1.43
C LEU A 317 -26.09 -3.44 -2.78
N GLN A 318 -25.24 -3.69 -3.78
CA GLN A 318 -25.49 -3.26 -5.15
C GLN A 318 -26.81 -3.86 -5.66
N THR A 319 -27.01 -5.17 -5.46
CA THR A 319 -28.20 -5.88 -5.95
C THR A 319 -29.48 -5.43 -5.23
N LEU A 320 -29.43 -5.28 -3.91
CA LEU A 320 -30.61 -4.99 -3.10
C LEU A 320 -30.97 -3.49 -3.06
N TYR A 321 -29.96 -2.61 -3.12
CA TYR A 321 -30.10 -1.20 -2.74
C TYR A 321 -29.34 -0.23 -3.66
N ALA A 322 -29.15 -0.57 -4.95
CA ALA A 322 -28.50 0.32 -5.93
C ALA A 322 -29.10 1.73 -5.96
N ASP A 323 -30.43 1.86 -5.92
CA ASP A 323 -31.12 3.15 -5.92
C ASP A 323 -30.78 4.01 -4.69
N MET A 324 -30.62 3.36 -3.53
CA MET A 324 -30.19 4.02 -2.29
C MET A 324 -28.71 4.37 -2.31
N ILE A 325 -27.86 3.51 -2.89
CA ILE A 325 -26.42 3.78 -3.07
C ILE A 325 -26.22 5.02 -3.96
N LEU A 326 -26.94 5.14 -5.07
CA LEU A 326 -26.86 6.31 -5.95
C LEU A 326 -27.27 7.63 -5.26
N CYS A 327 -28.05 7.53 -4.18
CA CYS A 327 -28.45 8.66 -3.36
C CYS A 327 -27.58 8.84 -2.09
N HIS A 328 -26.49 8.08 -1.93
CA HIS A 328 -25.67 8.10 -0.72
C HIS A 328 -25.20 9.54 -0.39
N PRO A 329 -25.23 9.96 0.88
CA PRO A 329 -24.83 11.31 1.27
C PRO A 329 -23.39 11.66 0.89
N LEU A 330 -22.48 10.69 0.99
CA LEU A 330 -21.04 10.86 0.68
C LEU A 330 -20.66 10.34 -0.72
N ARG A 331 -21.63 10.23 -1.64
CA ARG A 331 -21.37 9.68 -2.99
C ARG A 331 -20.27 10.44 -3.74
N HIS A 332 -20.17 11.75 -3.53
CA HIS A 332 -19.18 12.57 -4.21
C HIS A 332 -17.77 12.25 -3.70
N GLU A 333 -17.60 12.21 -2.38
CA GLU A 333 -16.33 11.92 -1.72
C GLU A 333 -15.83 10.50 -2.00
N ILE A 334 -16.74 9.52 -1.99
CA ILE A 334 -16.43 8.12 -2.31
C ILE A 334 -15.94 8.01 -3.76
N VAL A 335 -16.71 8.55 -4.71
CA VAL A 335 -16.36 8.48 -6.14
C VAL A 335 -15.02 9.14 -6.42
N VAL A 336 -14.79 10.35 -5.89
CA VAL A 336 -13.54 11.07 -6.12
C VAL A 336 -12.36 10.32 -5.51
N THR A 337 -12.50 9.76 -4.31
CA THR A 337 -11.44 8.99 -3.66
C THR A 337 -11.09 7.74 -4.47
N GLU A 338 -12.10 6.98 -4.88
CA GLU A 338 -11.93 5.77 -5.69
C GLU A 338 -11.30 6.08 -7.05
N LEU A 339 -11.77 7.13 -7.71
CA LEU A 339 -11.30 7.52 -9.03
C LEU A 339 -9.82 7.96 -9.00
N VAL A 340 -9.44 8.78 -8.01
CA VAL A 340 -8.04 9.19 -7.83
C VAL A 340 -7.16 8.00 -7.48
N ASN A 341 -7.61 7.10 -6.62
CA ASN A 341 -6.87 5.88 -6.28
C ASN A 341 -6.63 5.01 -7.51
N ARG A 342 -7.67 4.73 -8.30
CA ARG A 342 -7.56 3.94 -9.54
C ARG A 342 -6.60 4.58 -10.53
N ALA A 343 -6.75 5.88 -10.77
CA ALA A 343 -5.92 6.61 -11.72
C ALA A 343 -4.44 6.56 -11.34
N VAL A 344 -4.09 7.00 -10.12
CA VAL A 344 -2.70 7.06 -9.68
C VAL A 344 -2.09 5.66 -9.56
N ASN A 345 -2.83 4.66 -9.07
CA ASN A 345 -2.33 3.29 -8.96
C ASN A 345 -2.01 2.68 -10.34
N GLN A 346 -2.74 3.07 -11.39
CA GLN A 346 -2.59 2.49 -12.72
C GLN A 346 -1.60 3.22 -13.61
N ILE A 347 -1.48 4.55 -13.52
CA ILE A 347 -0.62 5.32 -14.44
C ILE A 347 0.68 5.80 -13.78
N GLY A 348 0.75 5.79 -12.45
CA GLY A 348 1.92 6.21 -11.68
C GLY A 348 1.96 7.72 -11.36
N ILE A 349 2.86 8.08 -10.45
CA ILE A 349 3.02 9.42 -9.85
C ILE A 349 3.38 10.46 -10.91
N GLY A 350 4.44 10.19 -11.69
CA GLY A 350 4.95 11.11 -12.70
C GLY A 350 3.93 11.36 -13.81
N ALA A 351 3.33 10.28 -14.33
CA ALA A 351 2.31 10.40 -15.35
C ALA A 351 1.02 11.06 -14.83
N ALA A 352 0.64 10.82 -13.58
CA ALA A 352 -0.51 11.52 -12.99
C ALA A 352 -0.34 13.04 -13.00
N TYR A 353 0.86 13.54 -12.70
CA TYR A 353 1.15 14.95 -12.88
C TYR A 353 1.01 15.40 -14.34
N ASP A 354 1.62 14.68 -15.28
CA ASP A 354 1.60 15.06 -16.69
C ASP A 354 0.20 15.01 -17.32
N VAL A 355 -0.62 14.03 -16.94
CA VAL A 355 -1.95 13.78 -17.48
C VAL A 355 -2.97 14.73 -16.84
N PHE A 356 -3.00 14.82 -15.51
CA PHE A 356 -4.07 15.52 -14.79
C PHE A 356 -3.74 16.97 -14.42
N LEU A 357 -2.46 17.33 -14.30
CA LEU A 357 -2.02 18.63 -13.76
C LEU A 357 -1.29 19.50 -14.78
N ASN A 358 -0.63 18.88 -15.77
CA ASN A 358 0.14 19.58 -16.80
C ASN A 358 -0.62 19.66 -18.14
N THR A 359 -1.92 19.95 -18.08
CA THR A 359 -2.79 20.10 -19.25
C THR A 359 -3.51 21.45 -19.22
N LYS A 360 -4.04 21.87 -20.37
CA LYS A 360 -4.92 23.03 -20.49
C LYS A 360 -6.39 22.67 -20.24
N GLU A 361 -6.71 21.37 -20.22
CA GLU A 361 -8.06 20.89 -19.95
C GLU A 361 -8.39 20.94 -18.46
N ASN A 362 -9.68 21.06 -18.14
CA ASN A 362 -10.12 20.99 -16.75
C ASN A 362 -10.01 19.54 -16.22
N MET A 363 -9.81 19.41 -14.92
CA MET A 363 -9.51 18.13 -14.29
C MET A 363 -10.65 17.10 -14.45
N ALA A 364 -11.91 17.50 -14.36
CA ALA A 364 -13.05 16.62 -14.56
C ALA A 364 -13.06 16.00 -15.96
N ALA A 365 -12.81 16.79 -17.02
CA ALA A 365 -12.74 16.30 -18.39
C ALA A 365 -11.61 15.28 -18.58
N VAL A 366 -10.45 15.52 -17.97
CA VAL A 366 -9.31 14.58 -18.03
C VAL A 366 -9.64 13.27 -17.32
N PHE A 367 -10.24 13.32 -16.13
CA PHE A 367 -10.65 12.13 -15.40
C PHE A 367 -11.74 11.35 -16.14
N SER A 368 -12.71 12.02 -16.74
CA SER A 368 -13.72 11.39 -17.58
C SER A 368 -13.11 10.66 -18.78
N LEU A 369 -12.16 11.31 -19.48
CA LEU A 369 -11.41 10.66 -20.55
C LEU A 369 -10.62 9.45 -20.04
N TYR A 370 -9.97 9.55 -18.89
CA TYR A 370 -9.29 8.41 -18.25
C TYR A 370 -10.25 7.26 -17.93
N VAL A 371 -11.46 7.53 -17.44
CA VAL A 371 -12.48 6.50 -17.18
C VAL A 371 -12.89 5.81 -18.49
N SER A 372 -13.15 6.59 -19.53
CA SER A 372 -13.48 6.07 -20.86
C SER A 372 -12.36 5.18 -21.42
N LEU A 373 -11.11 5.65 -21.38
CA LEU A 373 -9.94 4.86 -21.77
C LEU A 373 -9.82 3.59 -20.93
N SER A 374 -10.00 3.70 -19.62
CA SER A 374 -9.94 2.56 -18.70
C SER A 374 -10.99 1.50 -18.99
N LYS A 375 -12.19 1.90 -19.46
CA LYS A 375 -13.24 0.98 -19.93
C LYS A 375 -12.84 0.34 -21.26
N CYS A 376 -12.38 1.13 -22.23
CA CYS A 376 -11.93 0.65 -23.54
C CYS A 376 -10.78 -0.38 -23.42
N PHE A 377 -9.84 -0.18 -22.49
CA PHE A 377 -8.73 -1.11 -22.20
C PHE A 377 -9.09 -2.24 -21.24
N SER A 378 -10.36 -2.38 -20.84
CA SER A 378 -10.80 -3.35 -19.82
C SER A 378 -9.81 -3.40 -18.64
N THR A 379 -9.50 -2.24 -18.06
CA THR A 379 -8.33 -2.09 -17.16
C THR A 379 -8.31 -3.03 -15.96
N ALA A 380 -9.45 -3.59 -15.55
CA ALA A 380 -9.48 -4.68 -14.57
C ALA A 380 -8.76 -5.96 -15.07
N THR A 381 -8.93 -6.31 -16.34
CA THR A 381 -8.21 -7.37 -17.03
C THR A 381 -6.75 -6.96 -17.27
N PHE A 382 -6.49 -5.70 -17.58
CA PHE A 382 -5.14 -5.14 -17.73
C PHE A 382 -4.31 -5.24 -16.44
N VAL A 383 -4.84 -4.77 -15.31
CA VAL A 383 -4.20 -4.83 -14.00
C VAL A 383 -3.98 -6.28 -13.57
N ARG A 384 -4.93 -7.19 -13.88
CA ARG A 384 -4.76 -8.62 -13.62
C ARG A 384 -3.65 -9.25 -14.49
N HIS A 385 -3.54 -8.87 -15.76
CA HIS A 385 -2.47 -9.33 -16.65
C HIS A 385 -1.12 -8.75 -16.24
N ILE A 386 -1.06 -7.47 -15.88
CA ILE A 386 0.13 -6.84 -15.30
C ILE A 386 0.53 -7.61 -14.04
N GLY A 387 -0.35 -7.75 -13.04
CA GLY A 387 -0.02 -8.44 -11.79
C GLY A 387 0.44 -9.90 -11.95
N ALA A 388 0.12 -10.56 -13.06
CA ALA A 388 0.56 -11.93 -13.38
C ALA A 388 1.79 -12.00 -14.32
N ALA A 389 2.21 -10.89 -14.91
CA ALA A 389 3.34 -10.83 -15.84
C ALA A 389 4.67 -10.59 -15.12
N GLU A 390 5.78 -10.97 -15.76
CA GLU A 390 7.13 -10.64 -15.27
C GLU A 390 7.34 -9.13 -15.20
N ASN A 391 8.21 -8.66 -14.30
CA ASN A 391 8.40 -7.24 -13.97
C ASN A 391 8.57 -6.34 -15.22
N ASP A 392 9.35 -6.77 -16.21
CA ASP A 392 9.57 -5.99 -17.44
C ASP A 392 8.30 -5.80 -18.27
N SER A 393 7.41 -6.79 -18.26
CA SER A 393 6.10 -6.70 -18.92
C SER A 393 5.16 -5.73 -18.22
N GLN A 394 5.20 -5.69 -16.89
CA GLN A 394 4.38 -4.80 -16.08
C GLN A 394 4.68 -3.33 -16.34
N LYS A 395 5.97 -2.99 -16.37
CA LYS A 395 6.46 -1.65 -16.69
C LYS A 395 6.02 -1.19 -18.07
N CYS A 396 6.25 -2.02 -19.09
CA CYS A 396 6.00 -1.64 -20.48
C CYS A 396 4.52 -1.34 -20.73
N LEU A 397 3.64 -2.16 -20.17
CA LEU A 397 2.20 -1.97 -20.27
C LEU A 397 1.75 -0.69 -19.54
N THR A 398 2.20 -0.50 -18.30
CA THR A 398 1.88 0.69 -17.49
C THR A 398 2.32 1.98 -18.18
N MET A 399 3.56 2.02 -18.67
CA MET A 399 4.10 3.15 -19.42
C MET A 399 3.34 3.41 -20.72
N PHE A 400 3.03 2.37 -21.48
CA PHE A 400 2.26 2.49 -22.72
C PHE A 400 0.91 3.13 -22.46
N PHE A 401 0.17 2.64 -21.45
CA PHE A 401 -1.15 3.16 -21.10
C PHE A 401 -1.07 4.61 -20.60
N ALA A 402 -0.10 4.94 -19.75
CA ALA A 402 0.13 6.30 -19.27
C ALA A 402 0.44 7.29 -20.40
N GLN A 403 1.33 6.91 -21.33
CA GLN A 403 1.66 7.73 -22.49
C GLN A 403 0.47 7.86 -23.45
N PHE A 404 -0.31 6.80 -23.62
CA PHE A 404 -1.52 6.83 -24.41
C PHE A 404 -2.56 7.80 -23.83
N CYS A 405 -2.81 7.73 -22.51
CA CYS A 405 -3.67 8.67 -21.81
C CYS A 405 -3.21 10.12 -22.03
N LYS A 406 -1.91 10.37 -21.87
CA LYS A 406 -1.32 11.70 -22.10
C LYS A 406 -1.54 12.20 -23.53
N LYS A 407 -1.39 11.33 -24.54
CA LYS A 407 -1.64 11.68 -25.94
C LYS A 407 -3.11 12.01 -26.18
N CYS A 408 -4.03 11.17 -25.69
CA CYS A 408 -5.47 11.39 -25.84
C CYS A 408 -5.92 12.72 -25.18
N VAL A 409 -5.38 13.06 -24.01
CA VAL A 409 -5.65 14.35 -23.34
C VAL A 409 -5.14 15.52 -24.17
N LYS A 410 -3.92 15.41 -24.71
CA LYS A 410 -3.32 16.47 -25.53
C LYS A 410 -4.08 16.70 -26.84
N GLU A 411 -4.56 15.63 -27.46
CA GLU A 411 -5.29 15.65 -28.73
C GLU A 411 -6.80 15.83 -28.57
N LYS A 412 -7.31 15.89 -27.32
CA LYS A 412 -8.73 16.05 -26.99
C LYS A 412 -9.61 14.99 -27.65
N ILE A 413 -9.17 13.74 -27.62
CA ILE A 413 -9.91 12.63 -28.22
C ILE A 413 -11.25 12.49 -27.52
N ASN A 414 -12.34 12.51 -28.30
CA ASN A 414 -13.67 12.20 -27.81
C ASN A 414 -13.96 10.72 -28.03
N LEU A 415 -14.16 9.98 -26.94
CA LEU A 415 -14.43 8.54 -26.96
C LEU A 415 -15.92 8.20 -26.78
N ALA A 416 -16.77 9.20 -26.59
CA ALA A 416 -18.19 9.02 -26.40
C ALA A 416 -18.85 8.51 -27.69
N SER A 417 -19.59 7.40 -27.59
CA SER A 417 -20.44 6.90 -28.67
C SER A 417 -21.70 7.76 -28.80
N GLU A 418 -21.92 8.38 -29.96
CA GLU A 418 -23.13 9.17 -30.23
C GLU A 418 -24.43 8.33 -30.23
N HIS A 419 -24.33 6.99 -30.28
CA HIS A 419 -25.49 6.11 -30.53
C HIS A 419 -25.79 5.12 -29.40
N GLN A 420 -24.93 5.05 -28.38
CA GLN A 420 -25.08 4.15 -27.24
C GLN A 420 -24.55 4.82 -25.96
N PRO A 421 -25.45 5.26 -25.06
CA PRO A 421 -25.06 5.70 -23.73
C PRO A 421 -24.26 4.58 -23.05
N ASN A 422 -23.07 4.89 -22.55
CA ASN A 422 -22.12 3.97 -21.89
C ASN A 422 -21.24 3.09 -22.80
N SER A 423 -21.21 3.27 -24.12
CA SER A 423 -20.16 2.64 -24.95
C SER A 423 -19.02 3.61 -25.29
N CYS A 424 -17.79 3.20 -24.96
CA CYS A 424 -16.55 3.87 -25.36
C CYS A 424 -16.10 3.27 -26.70
N ARG A 425 -15.87 4.10 -27.72
CA ARG A 425 -15.34 3.62 -29.01
C ARG A 425 -14.00 4.27 -29.30
N LEU A 426 -12.93 3.54 -28.97
CA LEU A 426 -11.60 3.87 -29.45
C LEU A 426 -11.39 3.26 -30.85
N GLU A 427 -11.08 4.10 -31.83
CA GLU A 427 -10.77 3.58 -33.17
C GLU A 427 -9.50 2.72 -33.15
N LYS A 428 -9.60 1.47 -33.63
CA LYS A 428 -8.45 0.55 -33.70
C LYS A 428 -7.28 1.13 -34.50
N SER A 429 -7.58 1.87 -35.57
CA SER A 429 -6.60 2.59 -36.39
C SER A 429 -5.79 3.61 -35.56
N TYR A 430 -6.44 4.34 -34.66
CA TYR A 430 -5.79 5.33 -33.81
C TYR A 430 -4.87 4.66 -32.77
N LEU A 431 -5.37 3.62 -32.09
CA LEU A 431 -4.56 2.85 -31.14
C LEU A 431 -3.36 2.19 -31.82
N HIS A 432 -3.56 1.60 -33.00
CA HIS A 432 -2.48 1.01 -33.79
C HIS A 432 -1.48 2.06 -34.27
N GLY A 433 -1.94 3.23 -34.72
CA GLY A 433 -1.07 4.35 -35.09
C GLY A 433 -0.21 4.83 -33.92
N PHE A 434 -0.75 4.89 -32.71
CA PHE A 434 0.03 5.17 -31.50
C PHE A 434 1.04 4.07 -31.18
N TYR A 435 0.66 2.79 -31.30
CA TYR A 435 1.58 1.67 -31.12
C TYR A 435 2.77 1.72 -32.10
N GLU A 436 2.53 2.03 -33.38
CA GLU A 436 3.62 2.18 -34.36
C GLU A 436 4.52 3.38 -34.06
N GLU A 437 3.99 4.48 -33.52
CA GLU A 437 4.80 5.60 -33.02
C GLU A 437 5.64 5.19 -31.80
N TYR A 438 5.03 4.46 -30.86
CA TYR A 438 5.69 3.96 -29.65
C TYR A 438 6.83 3.01 -29.99
N LYS A 439 6.61 2.09 -30.94
CA LYS A 439 7.62 1.17 -31.49
C LYS A 439 8.78 1.90 -32.16
N LYS A 440 8.51 2.95 -32.95
CA LYS A 440 9.55 3.76 -33.62
C LYS A 440 10.46 4.53 -32.68
N LYS A 441 9.99 4.84 -31.46
CA LYS A 441 10.80 5.49 -30.42
C LYS A 441 11.74 4.53 -29.70
N GLU A 442 11.75 3.25 -30.10
CA GLU A 442 12.55 2.18 -29.47
C GLU A 442 12.38 2.13 -27.94
N VAL A 443 11.19 2.47 -27.45
CA VAL A 443 10.90 2.38 -26.01
C VAL A 443 11.05 0.91 -25.59
N SER A 444 11.82 0.68 -24.53
CA SER A 444 12.11 -0.67 -24.05
C SER A 444 10.83 -1.50 -23.86
N GLY A 445 10.88 -2.76 -24.31
CA GLY A 445 9.79 -3.74 -24.18
C GLY A 445 8.50 -3.47 -24.96
N TRP A 446 8.55 -2.65 -26.03
CA TRP A 446 7.43 -2.49 -26.97
C TRP A 446 6.89 -3.83 -27.54
N GLN A 447 7.74 -4.85 -27.64
CA GLN A 447 7.38 -6.20 -28.09
C GLN A 447 6.35 -6.87 -27.17
N ILE A 448 6.31 -6.48 -25.90
CA ILE A 448 5.37 -6.98 -24.89
C ILE A 448 3.98 -6.36 -25.05
N VAL A 449 3.91 -5.18 -25.66
CA VAL A 449 2.65 -4.45 -25.90
C VAL A 449 1.87 -5.10 -27.05
N GLU A 450 2.54 -5.69 -28.04
CA GLU A 450 1.86 -6.26 -29.21
C GLU A 450 0.88 -7.41 -28.90
N PRO A 451 1.26 -8.44 -28.11
CA PRO A 451 0.34 -9.50 -27.70
C PRO A 451 -0.84 -8.97 -26.88
N PHE A 452 -0.59 -7.95 -26.06
CA PHE A 452 -1.62 -7.29 -25.28
C PHE A 452 -2.64 -6.59 -26.17
N LEU A 453 -2.19 -5.81 -27.17
CA LEU A 453 -3.07 -5.12 -28.11
C LEU A 453 -3.92 -6.09 -28.96
N LYS A 454 -3.46 -7.31 -29.21
CA LYS A 454 -4.24 -8.34 -29.93
C LYS A 454 -5.50 -8.80 -29.17
N HIS A 455 -5.57 -8.53 -27.86
CA HIS A 455 -6.76 -8.84 -27.04
C HIS A 455 -7.87 -7.77 -27.16
N PHE A 456 -7.60 -6.62 -27.81
CA PHE A 456 -8.52 -5.48 -27.96
C PHE A 456 -8.94 -5.26 -29.42
#